data_AF-A0A2D7PFY7-F1
#
_entry.id   AF-A0A2D7PFY7-F1
#
_cell.length_a   1.000
_cell.length_b   1.000
_cell.length_c   1.000
_cell.angle_alpha   90.00
_cell.angle_beta   90.00
_cell.angle_gamma   90.00
#
_symmetry.space_group_name_H-M   'P 1'
#
loop_
_entity.id
_entity.type
_entity.pdbx_description
1 polymer ?
#
loop_
_entity_poly.entity_id
_entity_poly.type
_entity_poly.pdbx_seq_one_letter_code
_entity_poly.pdbx_strand_id
1 'polypeptide(L)'
;MTQTANKLIKYIESNVGTDKNNPLCQIRDEDLTFILNYLFDVTRFFSDLGQSKSPVWTDLIKRLPKRLHKGANGPNSILTFCLGLQTNLYFNIQKYNGQCRISKKQIEDLEFSSMCLHLADSKFDVLKFQHSILEFEGEPV
;
A
#
# COMPACT_ATOMS: atom_id res chain seq x y z
N MET A 1 -12.71 4.88 23.68
CA MET A 1 -12.23 3.78 22.82
C MET A 1 -12.48 4.20 21.39
N THR A 2 -11.46 4.68 20.69
CA THR A 2 -11.57 5.03 19.26
C THR A 2 -11.66 3.72 18.49
N GLN A 3 -12.76 3.51 17.76
CA GLN A 3 -12.87 2.40 16.81
C GLN A 3 -11.64 2.43 15.90
N THR A 4 -10.87 1.34 15.87
CA THR A 4 -9.83 1.17 14.86
C THR A 4 -10.53 1.16 13.50
N ALA A 5 -10.37 2.24 12.74
CA ALA A 5 -10.92 2.33 11.39
C ALA A 5 -10.12 1.37 10.50
N ASN A 6 -10.65 0.16 10.35
CA ASN A 6 -10.10 -0.84 9.46
C ASN A 6 -10.75 -0.64 8.08
N LYS A 7 -9.94 -0.40 7.05
CA LYS A 7 -10.39 -0.41 5.67
C LYS A 7 -10.12 -1.79 5.06
N LEU A 8 -11.19 -2.52 4.79
CA LEU A 8 -11.13 -3.78 4.07
C LEU A 8 -11.03 -3.52 2.56
N ILE A 9 -10.06 -4.14 1.91
CA ILE A 9 -9.80 -4.08 0.47
C ILE A 9 -9.88 -5.50 -0.08
N LYS A 10 -10.69 -5.69 -1.12
CA LYS A 10 -10.81 -6.99 -1.79
C LYS A 10 -9.91 -7.04 -3.00
N TYR A 11 -9.26 -8.19 -3.22
CA TYR A 11 -8.43 -8.42 -4.39
C TYR A 11 -8.65 -9.80 -4.99
N ILE A 12 -8.31 -9.95 -6.28
CA ILE A 12 -8.36 -11.21 -7.02
C ILE A 12 -6.97 -11.46 -7.61
N GLU A 13 -6.45 -12.68 -7.46
CA GLU A 13 -5.19 -13.06 -8.12
C GLU A 13 -5.36 -13.08 -9.64
N SER A 14 -4.43 -12.44 -10.34
CA SER A 14 -4.42 -12.36 -11.80
C SER A 14 -3.45 -13.36 -12.40
N ASN A 15 -3.80 -13.88 -13.57
CA ASN A 15 -2.90 -14.65 -14.42
C ASN A 15 -1.91 -13.78 -15.21
N VAL A 16 -2.02 -12.45 -15.09
CA VAL A 16 -1.20 -11.47 -15.80
C VAL A 16 0.07 -11.17 -15.01
N GLY A 17 1.23 -11.30 -15.65
CA GLY A 17 2.55 -11.08 -15.05
C GLY A 17 3.56 -12.12 -15.49
N THR A 18 4.84 -11.84 -15.28
CA THR A 18 5.94 -12.76 -15.64
C THR A 18 6.41 -13.62 -14.48
N ASP A 19 6.16 -13.20 -13.23
CA ASP A 19 6.58 -13.91 -12.02
C ASP A 19 5.44 -14.76 -11.44
N LYS A 20 5.54 -16.08 -11.61
CA LYS A 20 4.56 -17.05 -11.08
C LYS A 20 4.58 -17.15 -9.55
N ASN A 21 5.68 -16.76 -8.89
CA ASN A 21 5.82 -16.83 -7.43
C ASN A 21 5.32 -15.56 -6.73
N ASN A 22 5.00 -14.51 -7.49
CA ASN A 22 4.48 -13.25 -6.98
C ASN A 22 3.46 -12.69 -7.98
N PRO A 23 2.28 -13.34 -8.10
CA PRO A 23 1.28 -12.94 -9.07
C PRO A 23 0.84 -11.51 -8.83
N LEU A 24 0.45 -10.84 -9.91
CA LEU A 24 -0.25 -9.57 -9.79
C LEU A 24 -1.68 -9.84 -9.32
N CYS A 25 -2.24 -8.90 -8.59
CA CYS A 25 -3.57 -8.93 -8.04
C CYS A 25 -4.35 -7.74 -8.58
N GLN A 26 -5.58 -7.97 -8.99
CA GLN A 26 -6.53 -6.93 -9.35
C GLN A 26 -7.26 -6.45 -8.11
N ILE A 27 -7.44 -5.13 -8.01
CA ILE A 27 -8.22 -4.47 -6.96
C ILE A 27 -9.36 -3.73 -7.65
N ARG A 28 -10.49 -3.54 -6.95
CA ARG A 28 -11.58 -2.68 -7.42
C ARG A 28 -11.11 -1.23 -7.58
N ASP A 29 -11.66 -0.52 -8.56
CA ASP A 29 -11.31 0.88 -8.82
C ASP A 29 -11.54 1.82 -7.63
N GLU A 30 -12.62 1.60 -6.88
CA GLU A 30 -12.93 2.38 -5.68
C GLU A 30 -11.86 2.20 -4.59
N ASP A 31 -11.44 0.95 -4.36
CA ASP A 31 -10.41 0.62 -3.37
C ASP A 31 -9.03 1.07 -3.86
N LEU A 32 -8.77 1.00 -5.16
CA LEU A 32 -7.57 1.55 -5.77
C LEU A 32 -7.48 3.06 -5.57
N THR A 33 -8.57 3.79 -5.84
CA THR A 33 -8.64 5.24 -5.64
C THR A 33 -8.37 5.59 -4.18
N PHE A 34 -8.95 4.82 -3.26
CA PHE A 34 -8.64 4.93 -1.84
C PHE A 34 -7.16 4.69 -1.54
N ILE A 35 -6.55 3.62 -2.05
CA ILE A 35 -5.11 3.32 -1.84
C ILE A 35 -4.26 4.48 -2.34
N LEU A 36 -4.54 5.03 -3.53
CA LEU A 36 -3.78 6.16 -4.08
C LEU A 36 -3.84 7.38 -3.17
N ASN A 37 -5.04 7.76 -2.71
CA ASN A 37 -5.23 8.86 -1.77
C ASN A 37 -4.51 8.59 -0.44
N TYR A 38 -4.64 7.38 0.09
CA TYR A 38 -3.93 6.95 1.29
C TYR A 38 -2.41 7.10 1.15
N LEU A 39 -1.84 6.68 0.02
CA LEU A 39 -0.41 6.84 -0.24
C LEU A 39 -0.01 8.32 -0.33
N PHE A 40 -0.84 9.19 -0.92
CA PHE A 40 -0.58 10.63 -0.94
C PHE A 40 -0.60 11.23 0.47
N ASP A 41 -1.56 10.84 1.32
CA ASP A 41 -1.64 11.30 2.71
C ASP A 41 -0.43 10.86 3.53
N VAL A 42 0.07 9.65 3.29
CA VAL A 42 1.31 9.15 3.91
C VAL A 42 2.51 9.99 3.46
N THR A 43 2.67 10.23 2.16
CA THR A 43 3.78 11.06 1.64
C THR A 43 3.71 12.49 2.18
N ARG A 44 2.51 13.07 2.26
CA ARG A 44 2.28 14.39 2.86
C ARG A 44 2.66 14.41 4.33
N PHE A 45 2.22 13.44 5.10
CA PHE A 45 2.56 13.32 6.52
C PHE A 45 4.07 13.26 6.75
N PHE A 46 4.78 12.46 5.96
CA PHE A 46 6.23 12.40 6.01
C PHE A 46 6.90 13.74 5.66
N SER A 47 6.37 14.46 4.67
CA SER A 47 6.83 15.81 4.31
C SER A 47 6.65 16.81 5.45
N ASP A 48 5.44 16.88 6.01
CA ASP A 48 5.09 17.80 7.10
C ASP A 48 5.95 17.54 8.35
N LEU A 49 6.13 16.26 8.70
CA LEU A 49 6.97 15.87 9.83
C LEU A 49 8.46 16.18 9.59
N GLY A 50 8.96 15.94 8.38
CA GLY A 50 10.32 16.28 7.98
C GLY A 50 10.61 17.78 8.13
N GLN A 51 9.64 18.63 7.81
CA GLN A 51 9.75 20.09 7.97
C GLN A 51 9.72 20.52 9.43
N SER A 52 8.85 19.90 10.25
CA SER A 52 8.69 20.25 11.67
C SER A 52 9.89 19.86 12.55
N LYS A 53 10.75 18.93 12.11
CA LYS A 53 11.85 18.33 12.89
C LYS A 53 11.44 17.89 14.31
N SER A 54 10.20 17.43 14.46
CA SER A 54 9.64 17.09 15.77
C SER A 54 10.45 15.98 16.48
N PRO A 55 10.66 16.05 17.81
CA PRO A 55 11.23 14.95 18.58
C PRO A 55 10.43 13.66 18.45
N VAL A 56 9.09 13.77 18.41
CA VAL A 56 8.16 12.65 18.20
C VAL A 56 8.44 11.96 16.87
N TRP A 57 8.74 12.73 15.83
CA TRP A 57 9.12 12.23 14.51
C TRP A 57 10.44 11.45 14.55
N THR A 58 11.42 11.95 15.30
CA THR A 58 12.73 11.28 15.45
C THR A 58 12.57 9.91 16.12
N ASP A 59 11.68 9.80 17.10
CA ASP A 59 11.39 8.53 17.75
C ASP A 59 10.50 7.62 16.90
N LEU A 60 9.61 8.20 16.09
CA LEU A 60 8.75 7.47 15.17
C LEU A 60 9.56 6.76 14.08
N ILE A 61 10.41 7.49 13.34
CA ILE A 61 11.24 6.91 12.27
C ILE A 61 12.14 5.79 12.80
N LYS A 62 12.66 5.95 14.02
CA LYS A 62 13.51 4.92 14.65
C LYS A 62 12.75 3.62 14.92
N ARG A 63 11.45 3.70 15.20
CA ARG A 63 10.57 2.56 15.46
C ARG A 63 10.01 1.94 14.20
N LEU A 64 9.90 2.72 13.12
CA LEU A 64 9.45 2.21 11.84
C LEU A 64 10.43 1.19 11.26
N PRO A 65 9.93 0.17 10.56
CA PRO A 65 10.77 -0.80 9.89
C PRO A 65 11.66 -0.12 8.86
N LYS A 66 12.97 -0.40 8.92
CA LYS A 66 13.95 0.01 7.89
C LYS A 66 13.93 -0.87 6.65
N ARG A 67 13.13 -1.93 6.64
CA ARG A 67 12.86 -2.82 5.49
C ARG A 67 11.48 -3.44 5.69
N LEU A 68 10.66 -3.47 4.64
CA LEU A 68 9.31 -4.04 4.73
C LEU A 68 9.34 -5.55 4.49
N HIS A 69 9.72 -6.01 3.28
CA HIS A 69 9.93 -7.44 3.03
C HIS A 69 11.41 -7.87 3.13
N LYS A 70 11.62 -9.16 3.45
CA LYS A 70 12.94 -9.81 3.49
C LYS A 70 13.49 -9.97 2.08
N GLY A 71 14.33 -9.05 1.64
CA GLY A 71 15.07 -9.14 0.38
C GLY A 71 16.19 -8.12 0.33
N ALA A 72 17.29 -8.44 -0.36
CA ALA A 72 18.42 -7.52 -0.52
C ALA A 72 18.04 -6.25 -1.31
N ASN A 73 17.00 -6.34 -2.14
CA ASN A 73 16.53 -5.28 -3.06
C ASN A 73 15.15 -4.72 -2.68
N GLY A 74 14.64 -5.01 -1.48
CA GLY A 74 13.35 -4.49 -1.02
C GLY A 74 13.39 -3.00 -0.64
N PRO A 75 12.24 -2.34 -0.49
CA PRO A 75 12.20 -0.95 -0.05
C PRO A 75 12.76 -0.81 1.37
N ASN A 76 13.61 0.20 1.55
CA ASN A 76 14.38 0.45 2.78
C ASN A 76 13.63 1.32 3.81
N SER A 77 12.36 1.63 3.57
CA SER A 77 11.48 2.36 4.49
C SER A 77 10.04 2.36 3.96
N ILE A 78 9.08 2.67 4.83
CA ILE A 78 7.69 2.93 4.45
C ILE A 78 7.61 4.05 3.40
N LEU A 79 8.34 5.16 3.58
CA LEU A 79 8.31 6.28 2.62
C LEU A 79 8.79 5.85 1.23
N THR A 80 9.94 5.17 1.14
CA THR A 80 10.46 4.68 -0.15
C THR A 80 9.52 3.67 -0.80
N PHE A 81 8.86 2.84 0.00
CA PHE A 81 7.83 1.93 -0.50
C PHE A 81 6.63 2.67 -1.05
N CYS A 82 6.06 3.62 -0.31
CA CYS A 82 4.89 4.38 -0.74
C CYS A 82 5.16 5.15 -2.05
N LEU A 83 6.31 5.84 -2.17
CA LEU A 83 6.71 6.53 -3.39
C LEU A 83 6.94 5.57 -4.57
N GLY A 84 7.59 4.43 -4.31
CA GLY A 84 7.79 3.39 -5.33
C GLY A 84 6.48 2.76 -5.79
N LEU A 85 5.56 2.49 -4.86
CA LEU A 85 4.23 1.96 -5.16
C LEU A 85 3.41 2.97 -5.96
N GLN A 86 3.36 4.24 -5.57
CA GLN A 86 2.69 5.30 -6.35
C GLN A 86 3.18 5.33 -7.81
N THR A 87 4.50 5.28 -7.99
CA THR A 87 5.13 5.26 -9.32
C THR A 87 4.71 4.01 -10.10
N ASN A 88 4.72 2.83 -9.46
CA ASN A 88 4.29 1.59 -10.08
C ASN A 88 2.81 1.60 -10.44
N LEU A 89 1.94 2.11 -9.56
CA LEU A 89 0.50 2.20 -9.82
C LEU A 89 0.22 3.09 -11.03
N TYR A 90 0.91 4.24 -11.14
CA TYR A 90 0.82 5.13 -12.29
C TYR A 90 1.19 4.42 -13.61
N PHE A 91 2.33 3.72 -13.66
CA PHE A 91 2.74 2.98 -14.85
C PHE A 91 1.83 1.79 -15.16
N ASN A 92 1.34 1.10 -14.13
CA ASN A 92 0.43 -0.05 -14.31
C ASN A 92 -0.92 0.38 -14.90
N ILE A 93 -1.49 1.50 -14.44
CA ILE A 93 -2.73 2.05 -15.00
C ILE A 93 -2.57 2.33 -16.49
N GLN A 94 -1.44 2.90 -16.90
CA GLN A 94 -1.14 3.16 -18.33
C GLN A 94 -0.96 1.88 -19.13
N LYS A 95 -0.30 0.87 -18.56
CA LYS A 95 0.04 -0.38 -19.23
C LYS A 95 -1.15 -1.33 -19.40
N TYR A 96 -2.09 -1.30 -18.47
CA TYR A 96 -3.21 -2.27 -18.39
C TYR A 96 -4.57 -1.61 -18.60
N ASN A 97 -4.67 -0.60 -19.47
CA ASN A 97 -5.92 0.06 -19.88
C ASN A 97 -6.81 0.52 -18.70
N GLY A 98 -6.20 1.10 -17.66
CA GLY A 98 -6.94 1.56 -16.47
C GLY A 98 -6.97 0.57 -15.32
N GLN A 99 -6.79 -0.73 -15.56
CA GLN A 99 -6.79 -1.74 -14.51
C GLN A 99 -5.48 -1.72 -13.73
N CYS A 100 -5.52 -1.20 -12.51
CA CYS A 100 -4.33 -1.22 -11.68
C CYS A 100 -4.13 -2.58 -11.03
N ARG A 101 -2.91 -3.09 -11.12
CA ARG A 101 -2.52 -4.37 -10.53
C ARG A 101 -1.37 -4.17 -9.55
N ILE A 102 -1.43 -4.84 -8.40
CA ILE A 102 -0.38 -4.84 -7.38
C ILE A 102 0.05 -6.27 -7.09
N SER A 103 1.33 -6.50 -6.83
CA SER A 103 1.80 -7.84 -6.47
C SER A 103 1.44 -8.23 -5.04
N LYS A 104 1.39 -9.53 -4.76
CA LYS A 104 1.13 -10.06 -3.41
C LYS A 104 2.10 -9.52 -2.35
N LYS A 105 3.39 -9.41 -2.68
CA LYS A 105 4.38 -8.77 -1.79
C LYS A 105 4.06 -7.30 -1.49
N GLN A 106 3.55 -6.56 -2.48
CA GLN A 106 3.15 -5.17 -2.27
C GLN A 106 1.89 -5.07 -1.39
N ILE A 107 0.97 -6.04 -1.47
CA ILE A 107 -0.16 -6.14 -0.55
C ILE A 107 0.33 -6.30 0.89
N GLU A 108 1.22 -7.26 1.13
CA GLU A 108 1.79 -7.52 2.46
C GLU A 108 2.51 -6.29 3.02
N ASP A 109 3.34 -5.64 2.19
CA ASP A 109 4.07 -4.43 2.57
C ASP A 109 3.10 -3.26 2.89
N LEU A 110 1.98 -3.16 2.17
CA LEU A 110 0.98 -2.12 2.37
C LEU A 110 0.16 -2.34 3.65
N GLU A 111 -0.26 -3.58 3.93
CA GLU A 111 -0.88 -3.95 5.20
C GLU A 111 0.04 -3.62 6.38
N PHE A 112 1.29 -4.08 6.31
CA PHE A 112 2.26 -3.88 7.38
C PHE A 112 2.57 -2.39 7.59
N SER A 113 2.78 -1.65 6.50
CA SER A 113 3.01 -0.19 6.56
C SER A 113 1.83 0.55 7.18
N SER A 114 0.59 0.18 6.82
CA SER A 114 -0.61 0.81 7.37
C SER A 114 -0.76 0.56 8.87
N MET A 115 -0.44 -0.64 9.35
CA MET A 115 -0.43 -0.94 10.78
C MET A 115 0.60 -0.08 11.52
N CYS A 116 1.82 0.04 11.00
CA CYS A 116 2.85 0.90 11.59
C CYS A 116 2.45 2.37 11.61
N LEU A 117 1.83 2.86 10.55
CA LEU A 117 1.36 4.24 10.43
C LEU A 117 0.17 4.53 11.36
N HIS A 118 -0.78 3.60 11.51
CA HIS A 118 -1.87 3.75 12.46
C HIS A 118 -1.37 3.81 13.91
N LEU A 119 -0.38 2.97 14.25
CA LEU A 119 0.27 3.01 15.58
C LEU A 119 1.02 4.33 15.82
N ALA A 120 1.51 4.95 14.75
CA ALA A 120 2.19 6.24 14.79
C ALA A 120 1.22 7.41 14.95
N ASP A 121 0.13 7.39 14.18
CA ASP A 121 -0.89 8.41 14.10
C ASP A 121 -2.22 7.75 13.72
N SER A 122 -3.17 7.72 14.65
CA SER A 122 -4.43 7.00 14.51
C SER A 122 -5.35 7.54 13.41
N LYS A 123 -5.00 8.64 12.74
CA LYS A 123 -5.71 9.13 11.56
C LYS A 123 -5.59 8.20 10.36
N PHE A 124 -4.53 7.39 10.30
CA PHE A 124 -4.32 6.45 9.21
C PHE A 124 -5.14 5.20 9.43
N ASP A 125 -5.96 4.82 8.46
CA ASP A 125 -6.69 3.55 8.53
C ASP A 125 -5.73 2.36 8.47
N VAL A 126 -6.06 1.29 9.19
CA VAL A 126 -5.37 0.00 9.01
C VAL A 126 -5.98 -0.69 7.81
N LEU A 127 -5.15 -0.97 6.81
CA LEU A 127 -5.57 -1.66 5.60
C LEU A 127 -5.55 -3.17 5.84
N LYS A 128 -6.63 -3.84 5.43
CA LYS A 128 -6.75 -5.29 5.45
C LYS A 128 -7.14 -5.78 4.08
N PHE A 129 -6.37 -6.72 3.54
CA PHE A 129 -6.59 -7.29 2.22
C PHE A 129 -7.22 -8.66 2.36
N GLN A 130 -8.31 -8.87 1.63
CA GLN A 130 -9.01 -10.15 1.59
C GLN A 130 -9.10 -10.66 0.16
N HIS A 131 -8.59 -11.87 -0.05
CA HIS A 131 -8.76 -12.56 -1.33
C HIS A 131 -10.24 -12.83 -1.59
N SER A 132 -10.72 -12.44 -2.77
CA SER A 132 -12.08 -12.72 -3.22
C SER A 132 -12.09 -13.89 -4.20
N ILE A 133 -13.04 -14.80 -4.00
CA ILE A 133 -13.24 -15.99 -4.85
C ILE A 133 -14.17 -15.68 -6.03
N LEU A 134 -14.91 -14.57 -5.96
CA LEU A 134 -15.83 -14.12 -6.99
C LEU A 134 -15.14 -13.06 -7.85
N GLU A 135 -15.26 -13.18 -9.17
CA GLU A 135 -14.84 -12.13 -10.10
C GLU A 135 -15.53 -10.80 -9.75
N PHE A 136 -14.83 -9.69 -9.89
CA PHE A 136 -15.49 -8.39 -9.81
C PHE A 136 -16.42 -8.30 -11.01
N GLU A 137 -17.73 -8.32 -10.77
CA GLU A 137 -18.73 -8.27 -11.84
C GLU A 137 -18.40 -7.13 -12.82
N GLY A 138 -18.11 -7.47 -14.07
CA GLY A 138 -18.08 -6.50 -15.18
C GLY A 138 -16.76 -6.26 -15.91
N GLU A 139 -15.63 -6.90 -15.58
CA GLU A 139 -14.38 -6.68 -16.35
C GLU A 139 -13.80 -7.97 -16.95
N PRO A 140 -13.58 -8.05 -18.28
CA PRO A 140 -12.95 -9.19 -18.91
C PRO A 140 -11.46 -9.26 -18.55
N VAL A 141 -10.96 -10.49 -18.42
CA VAL A 141 -9.56 -10.86 -18.18
C VAL A 141 -8.64 -10.41 -19.31
#